data_AF-A0A9P5PEC9-F1
#
_entry.id   AF-A0A9P5PEC9-F1
#
_cell.length_a   1.000
_cell.length_b   1.000
_cell.length_c   1.000
_cell.angle_alpha   90.00
_cell.angle_beta   90.00
_cell.angle_gamma   90.00
#
_symmetry.space_group_name_H-M   'P 1'
#
loop_
_entity.id
_entity.type
_entity.pdbx_description
1 polymer ?
#
loop_
_entity_poly.entity_id
_entity_poly.type
_entity_poly.pdbx_seq_one_letter_code
_entity_poly.pdbx_strand_id
1 'polypeptide(L)'
;MARRPTHVLHKLILYRILHAISAADGWGVVYILFEGMTQAGDWIVKIGMSTDLIRRLCEHDRVCPNPARVPLDWIPVNFRRRQEVLLHLRTEIFCVDRPRTLCPFCQRRHAELFTLRPNDVQRVLSALKRLS
;
A
#
# COMPACT_ATOMS: atom_id res chain seq x y z
N MET A 1 -21.74 -3.82 14.03
CA MET A 1 -22.36 -3.32 12.79
C MET A 1 -21.29 -3.17 11.72
N ALA A 2 -21.24 -4.09 10.74
CA ALA A 2 -20.29 -4.01 9.64
C ALA A 2 -20.74 -2.93 8.64
N ARG A 3 -19.93 -1.88 8.43
CA ARG A 3 -20.19 -0.87 7.40
C ARG A 3 -20.09 -1.56 6.03
N ARG A 4 -21.21 -1.62 5.30
CA ARG A 4 -21.21 -2.09 3.90
C ARG A 4 -20.34 -1.15 3.06
N PRO A 5 -19.41 -1.65 2.24
CA PRO A 5 -18.66 -0.79 1.32
C PRO A 5 -19.66 -0.09 0.39
N THR A 6 -19.52 1.24 0.27
CA THR A 6 -20.43 2.09 -0.50
C THR A 6 -20.43 1.69 -1.97
N HIS A 7 -21.58 1.74 -2.63
CA HIS A 7 -21.83 1.36 -4.03
C HIS A 7 -20.82 1.95 -5.06
N VAL A 8 -20.17 3.06 -4.71
CA VAL A 8 -19.10 3.72 -5.47
C VAL A 8 -17.81 2.89 -5.52
N LEU A 9 -17.42 2.26 -4.40
CA LEU A 9 -16.23 1.42 -4.31
C LEU A 9 -16.37 0.18 -5.20
N HIS A 10 -17.56 -0.43 -5.21
CA HIS A 10 -17.85 -1.58 -6.08
C HIS A 10 -17.74 -1.23 -7.57
N LYS A 11 -18.27 -0.08 -8.01
CA LYS A 11 -18.16 0.36 -9.40
C LYS A 11 -16.71 0.70 -9.80
N LEU A 12 -15.93 1.30 -8.91
CA LEU A 12 -14.51 1.57 -9.13
C LEU A 12 -13.69 0.28 -9.24
N ILE A 13 -13.98 -0.72 -8.39
CA ILE A 13 -13.39 -2.05 -8.45
C ILE A 13 -13.71 -2.70 -9.80
N LEU A 14 -14.99 -2.76 -10.20
CA LEU A 14 -15.40 -3.37 -11.47
C LEU A 14 -14.74 -2.68 -12.68
N TYR A 15 -14.74 -1.34 -12.71
CA TYR A 15 -14.15 -0.57 -13.81
C TYR A 15 -12.65 -0.85 -13.97
N ARG A 16 -11.90 -0.94 -12.86
CA ARG A 16 -10.45 -1.20 -12.88
C ARG A 16 -10.07 -2.68 -13.09
N ILE A 17 -11.00 -3.61 -12.82
CA ILE A 17 -10.86 -5.03 -13.20
C ILE A 17 -11.01 -5.20 -14.72
N LEU A 18 -11.99 -4.51 -15.31
CA LEU A 18 -12.41 -4.75 -16.70
C LEU A 18 -11.55 -4.06 -17.77
N HIS A 19 -10.68 -3.10 -17.41
CA HIS A 19 -9.89 -2.33 -18.38
C HIS A 19 -8.41 -2.30 -17.99
N ALA A 20 -7.51 -2.36 -18.99
CA ALA A 20 -6.08 -2.07 -18.77
C ALA A 20 -5.94 -0.60 -18.35
N ILE A 21 -5.23 -0.34 -17.24
CA ILE A 21 -5.10 1.04 -16.72
C ILE A 21 -4.21 1.88 -17.68
N SER A 22 -3.23 1.25 -18.35
CA SER A 22 -2.50 1.79 -19.51
C SER A 22 -1.51 0.75 -20.08
N ALA A 23 -0.84 1.04 -21.20
CA ALA A 23 0.30 0.27 -21.70
C ALA A 23 1.51 0.20 -20.73
N ALA A 24 1.55 1.04 -19.70
CA ALA A 24 2.60 1.04 -18.67
C ALA A 24 2.39 -0.04 -17.57
N ASP A 25 1.32 -0.82 -17.67
CA ASP A 25 0.97 -1.92 -16.75
C ASP A 25 1.79 -3.19 -17.08
N GLY A 26 3.10 -3.01 -17.19
CA GLY A 26 4.05 -4.09 -17.45
C GLY A 26 4.45 -4.83 -16.17
N TRP A 27 5.47 -5.66 -16.31
CA TRP A 27 6.11 -6.36 -15.21
C TRP A 27 6.67 -5.38 -14.14
N GLY A 28 6.72 -5.83 -12.90
CA GLY A 28 7.48 -5.18 -11.81
C GLY A 28 7.20 -5.84 -10.48
N VAL A 29 7.35 -5.09 -9.41
CA VAL A 29 7.21 -5.57 -8.02
C VAL A 29 6.18 -4.72 -7.30
N VAL A 30 5.30 -5.36 -6.54
CA VAL A 30 4.47 -4.71 -5.52
C VAL A 30 5.07 -5.04 -4.16
N TYR A 31 5.21 -4.03 -3.30
CA TYR A 31 5.88 -4.16 -2.01
C TYR A 31 5.08 -3.46 -0.90
N ILE A 32 5.33 -3.90 0.33
CA ILE A 32 4.77 -3.32 1.55
C ILE A 32 5.91 -2.94 2.48
N LEU A 33 5.89 -1.70 2.96
CA LEU A 33 6.81 -1.19 3.98
C LEU A 33 6.03 -0.94 5.27
N PHE A 34 6.65 -1.25 6.39
CA PHE A 34 6.29 -0.68 7.68
C PHE A 34 6.90 0.73 7.78
N GLU A 35 6.15 1.70 8.29
CA GLU A 35 6.59 3.10 8.43
C GLU A 35 6.52 3.60 9.88
N GLY A 36 6.07 2.77 10.81
CA GLY A 36 5.96 3.10 12.24
C GLY A 36 4.63 2.68 12.84
N MET A 37 4.37 3.15 14.06
CA MET A 37 3.14 2.85 14.80
C MET A 37 2.47 4.14 15.29
N THR A 38 1.16 4.08 15.44
CA THR A 38 0.40 5.10 16.15
C THR A 38 0.56 4.93 17.66
N GLN A 39 0.14 5.94 18.43
CA GLN A 39 0.10 5.85 19.90
C GLN A 39 -0.80 4.70 20.41
N ALA A 40 -1.83 4.33 19.65
CA ALA A 40 -2.73 3.24 19.98
C ALA A 40 -2.15 1.84 19.69
N GLY A 41 -0.94 1.77 19.12
CA GLY A 41 -0.31 0.51 18.74
C GLY A 41 -0.69 0.00 17.34
N ASP A 42 -1.47 0.77 16.57
CA ASP A 42 -1.78 0.42 15.18
C ASP A 42 -0.56 0.65 14.27
N TRP A 43 -0.38 -0.22 13.29
CA TRP A 43 0.72 -0.19 12.34
C TRP A 43 0.43 0.78 11.21
N ILE A 44 1.44 1.56 10.82
CA ILE A 44 1.39 2.39 9.63
C ILE A 44 2.17 1.65 8.54
N VAL A 45 1.50 1.31 7.45
CA VAL A 45 2.12 0.63 6.31
C VAL A 45 2.02 1.45 5.05
N LYS A 46 3.06 1.38 4.22
CA LYS A 46 3.06 1.90 2.85
C LYS A 46 2.95 0.75 1.87
N ILE A 47 2.08 0.90 0.88
CA ILE A 47 1.99 -0.04 -0.25
C ILE A 47 2.44 0.70 -1.49
N GLY A 48 3.39 0.14 -2.23
CA GLY A 48 3.92 0.73 -3.45
C GLY A 48 4.25 -0.29 -4.53
N MET A 49 4.56 0.20 -5.72
CA MET A 49 5.12 -0.60 -6.81
C MET A 49 6.37 0.03 -7.42
N SER A 50 7.20 -0.80 -8.06
CA SER A 50 8.40 -0.38 -8.78
C SER A 50 8.78 -1.39 -9.87
N THR A 51 9.57 -0.97 -10.86
CA THR A 51 10.29 -1.88 -11.76
C THR A 51 11.66 -2.27 -11.20
N ASP A 52 12.19 -1.50 -10.26
CA ASP A 52 13.45 -1.71 -9.56
C ASP A 52 13.24 -1.45 -8.06
N LEU A 53 13.15 -2.51 -7.27
CA LEU A 53 12.84 -2.39 -5.85
C LEU A 53 13.98 -1.73 -5.07
N ILE A 54 15.23 -2.14 -5.32
CA ILE A 54 16.38 -1.66 -4.55
C ILE A 54 16.57 -0.16 -4.74
N ARG A 55 16.56 0.30 -5.98
CA ARG A 55 16.61 1.73 -6.28
C ARG A 55 15.47 2.48 -5.60
N ARG A 56 14.26 1.93 -5.63
CA ARG A 56 13.09 2.58 -5.03
C ARG A 56 13.18 2.69 -3.51
N LEU A 57 13.71 1.68 -2.83
CA LEU A 57 13.96 1.73 -1.38
C LEU A 57 15.00 2.82 -1.05
N CYS A 58 16.09 2.90 -1.81
CA CYS A 58 17.08 3.97 -1.63
C CYS A 58 16.49 5.38 -1.89
N GLU A 59 15.60 5.52 -2.88
CA GLU A 59 14.89 6.78 -3.14
C GLU A 59 14.00 7.17 -1.97
N HIS A 60 13.28 6.22 -1.35
CA HIS A 60 12.47 6.50 -0.17
C HIS A 60 13.32 7.05 0.98
N ASP A 61 14.49 6.45 1.24
CA ASP A 61 15.37 6.88 2.34
C ASP A 61 16.01 8.24 2.06
N ARG A 62 16.31 8.55 0.80
CA ARG A 62 16.78 9.88 0.39
C ARG A 62 15.70 10.96 0.55
N VAL A 63 14.43 10.64 0.24
CA VAL A 63 13.31 11.59 0.32
C VAL A 63 12.86 11.80 1.77
N CYS A 64 12.84 10.73 2.55
CA CYS A 64 12.46 10.77 3.96
C CYS A 64 13.32 9.77 4.74
N PRO A 65 14.22 10.23 5.63
CA PRO A 65 15.07 9.37 6.43
C PRO A 65 14.30 8.85 7.66
N ASN A 66 13.17 8.18 7.43
CA ASN A 66 12.39 7.56 8.50
C ASN A 66 13.13 6.32 9.04
N PRO A 67 13.66 6.34 10.28
CA PRO A 67 14.42 5.22 10.82
C PRO A 67 13.54 4.00 11.14
N ALA A 68 12.22 4.18 11.23
CA ALA A 68 11.27 3.10 11.46
C ALA A 68 10.89 2.34 10.17
N ARG A 69 11.36 2.80 9.00
CA ARG A 69 10.98 2.18 7.73
C ARG A 69 11.63 0.80 7.59
N VAL A 70 10.81 -0.23 7.42
CA VAL A 70 11.28 -1.60 7.21
C VAL A 70 10.48 -2.27 6.08
N PRO A 71 11.12 -2.86 5.07
CA PRO A 71 10.44 -3.70 4.09
C PRO A 71 9.83 -4.92 4.78
N LEU A 72 8.50 -5.10 4.65
CA LEU A 72 7.81 -6.26 5.21
C LEU A 72 7.80 -7.42 4.22
N ASP A 73 7.41 -7.16 2.98
CA ASP A 73 7.31 -8.18 1.93
C ASP A 73 7.22 -7.54 0.54
N TRP A 74 7.53 -8.30 -0.50
CA TRP A 74 7.42 -7.89 -1.90
C TRP A 74 7.30 -9.09 -2.83
N ILE A 75 6.58 -8.93 -3.94
CA ILE A 75 6.44 -9.99 -4.94
C ILE A 75 6.53 -9.43 -6.37
N PRO A 76 7.13 -10.19 -7.30
CA PRO A 76 7.06 -9.86 -8.72
C PRO A 76 5.67 -10.13 -9.26
N VAL A 77 5.16 -9.25 -10.10
CA VAL A 77 3.84 -9.36 -10.73
C VAL A 77 3.86 -8.82 -12.16
N ASN A 78 2.96 -9.35 -12.99
CA ASN A 78 2.55 -8.67 -14.22
C ASN A 78 1.44 -7.67 -13.90
N PHE A 79 1.30 -6.62 -14.73
CA PHE A 79 0.31 -5.56 -14.51
C PHE A 79 0.44 -4.90 -13.13
N ARG A 80 1.68 -4.52 -12.77
CA ARG A 80 2.03 -4.05 -11.41
C ARG A 80 1.16 -2.91 -10.89
N ARG A 81 0.72 -1.99 -11.76
CA ARG A 81 -0.12 -0.85 -11.36
C ARG A 81 -1.53 -1.33 -11.05
N ARG A 82 -2.09 -2.23 -11.85
CA ARG A 82 -3.38 -2.88 -11.53
C ARG A 82 -3.29 -3.63 -10.19
N GLN A 83 -2.23 -4.40 -9.99
CA GLN A 83 -2.06 -5.21 -8.77
C GLN A 83 -1.92 -4.33 -7.52
N GLU A 84 -1.11 -3.26 -7.59
CA GLU A 84 -1.01 -2.28 -6.51
C GLU A 84 -2.36 -1.66 -6.18
N VAL A 85 -3.13 -1.24 -7.19
CA VAL A 85 -4.44 -0.61 -6.99
C VAL A 85 -5.43 -1.58 -6.35
N LEU A 86 -5.48 -2.83 -6.82
CA LEU A 86 -6.34 -3.86 -6.22
C LEU A 86 -5.94 -4.12 -4.77
N LEU A 87 -4.64 -4.13 -4.48
CA LEU A 87 -4.14 -4.27 -3.13
C LEU A 87 -4.50 -3.06 -2.26
N HIS A 88 -4.36 -1.82 -2.75
CA HIS A 88 -4.80 -0.60 -2.06
C HIS A 88 -6.29 -0.65 -1.74
N LEU A 89 -7.13 -1.04 -2.70
CA LEU A 89 -8.59 -1.16 -2.51
C LEU A 89 -8.93 -2.21 -1.46
N ARG A 90 -8.23 -3.35 -1.47
CA ARG A 90 -8.42 -4.40 -0.49
C ARG A 90 -7.95 -3.97 0.90
N THR A 91 -6.84 -3.25 0.99
CA THR A 91 -6.34 -2.69 2.24
C THR A 91 -7.28 -1.63 2.80
N GLU A 92 -7.93 -0.84 1.95
CA GLU A 92 -8.91 0.18 2.38
C GLU A 92 -10.06 -0.42 3.22
N ILE A 93 -10.44 -1.67 2.94
CA ILE A 93 -11.50 -2.37 3.68
C ILE A 93 -11.10 -2.59 5.16
N PHE A 94 -9.81 -2.78 5.42
CA PHE A 94 -9.27 -3.02 6.76
C PHE A 94 -8.60 -1.77 7.38
N CYS A 95 -8.53 -0.69 6.60
CA CYS A 95 -7.88 0.55 6.99
C CYS A 95 -8.65 1.23 8.13
N VAL A 96 -7.96 1.47 9.24
CA VAL A 96 -8.49 2.23 10.37
C VAL A 96 -8.57 3.71 10.00
N ASP A 97 -7.48 4.23 9.44
CA ASP A 97 -7.37 5.60 8.95
C ASP A 97 -6.19 5.73 7.97
N ARG A 98 -6.13 6.83 7.22
CA ARG A 98 -4.96 7.22 6.44
C ARG A 98 -4.20 8.33 7.16
N PRO A 99 -2.91 8.16 7.49
CA PRO A 99 -2.12 9.23 8.09
C PRO A 99 -2.14 10.51 7.25
N ARG A 100 -2.73 11.59 7.79
CA ARG A 100 -2.79 12.92 7.15
C ARG A 100 -1.83 13.93 7.77
N THR A 101 -1.19 13.55 8.88
CA THR A 101 -0.22 14.38 9.59
C THR A 101 1.07 14.52 8.80
N LEU A 102 1.81 15.59 9.06
CA LEU A 102 3.15 15.75 8.50
C LEU A 102 4.09 14.72 9.11
N CYS A 103 4.91 14.08 8.28
CA CYS A 103 5.95 13.21 8.74
C CYS A 103 6.94 14.01 9.63
N PRO A 104 7.28 13.55 10.84
CA PRO A 104 8.18 14.28 11.72
C PRO A 104 9.60 14.41 11.15
N PHE A 105 10.01 13.49 10.27
CA PHE A 105 11.38 13.42 9.72
C PHE A 105 11.59 14.29 8.48
N CYS A 106 10.57 14.47 7.63
CA CYS A 106 10.70 15.22 6.37
C CYS A 106 9.71 16.39 6.24
N GLN A 107 8.80 16.57 7.20
CA GLN A 107 7.78 17.63 7.23
C GLN A 107 6.88 17.67 5.99
N ARG A 108 6.69 16.51 5.32
CA ARG A 108 5.80 16.34 4.17
C ARG A 108 4.69 15.35 4.50
N ARG A 109 3.56 15.47 3.79
CA ARG A 109 2.50 14.45 3.81
C ARG A 109 2.90 13.30 2.91
N HIS A 110 3.04 12.11 3.48
CA HIS A 110 3.27 10.90 2.69
C HIS A 110 1.94 10.39 2.14
N ALA A 111 1.96 9.99 0.87
CA ALA A 111 0.82 9.33 0.23
C ALA A 111 0.90 7.81 0.40
N GLU A 112 -0.24 7.15 0.21
CA GLU A 112 -0.36 5.67 0.19
C GLU A 112 0.05 5.01 1.52
N LEU A 113 -0.14 5.74 2.62
CA LEU A 113 -0.05 5.19 3.96
C LEU A 113 -1.42 4.71 4.42
N PHE A 114 -1.42 3.59 5.13
CA PHE A 114 -2.59 2.95 5.71
C PHE A 114 -2.29 2.62 7.17
N THR A 115 -3.17 3.05 8.06
CA THR A 115 -3.14 2.62 9.46
C THR A 115 -3.97 1.34 9.59
N LEU A 116 -3.34 0.28 10.07
CA LEU A 116 -3.92 -1.05 10.21
C LEU A 116 -3.74 -1.54 11.64
N ARG A 117 -4.73 -2.27 12.13
CA ARG A 117 -4.54 -3.07 13.34
C ARG A 117 -3.51 -4.16 13.07
N PRO A 118 -2.70 -4.60 14.06
CA PRO A 118 -1.68 -5.63 13.85
C PRO A 118 -2.22 -6.91 13.18
N ASN A 119 -3.42 -7.35 13.57
CA ASN A 119 -4.06 -8.55 13.00
C ASN A 119 -4.45 -8.38 11.52
N ASP A 120 -4.72 -7.16 11.07
CA ASP A 120 -5.12 -6.89 9.69
C ASP A 120 -3.91 -6.74 8.76
N VAL A 121 -2.72 -6.39 9.30
CA VAL A 121 -1.46 -6.40 8.53
C VAL A 121 -1.21 -7.77 7.90
N GLN A 122 -1.41 -8.85 8.66
CA GLN A 122 -1.20 -10.21 8.16
C GLN A 122 -2.17 -10.58 7.02
N ARG A 123 -3.38 -10.01 7.03
CA ARG A 123 -4.37 -10.20 5.95
C ARG A 123 -3.95 -9.49 4.68
N VAL A 124 -3.36 -8.31 4.80
CA VAL A 124 -2.82 -7.55 3.66
C VAL A 124 -1.58 -8.24 3.09
N LEU A 125 -0.66 -8.72 3.93
CA LEU A 125 0.49 -9.52 3.49
C LEU A 125 0.05 -10.82 2.79
N SER A 126 -0.96 -11.50 3.32
CA SER A 126 -1.54 -12.67 2.67
C SER A 126 -2.21 -12.35 1.34
N ALA A 127 -2.78 -11.15 1.20
CA ALA A 127 -3.36 -10.69 -0.05
C ALA A 127 -2.29 -10.36 -1.10
N LEU A 128 -1.19 -9.73 -0.67
CA LEU A 128 -0.01 -9.49 -1.51
C LEU A 128 0.47 -10.81 -2.13
N LYS A 129 0.69 -11.86 -1.32
CA LYS A 129 1.17 -13.16 -1.80
C LYS A 129 0.25 -13.87 -2.80
N ARG A 130 -0.98 -13.40 -3.01
CA ARG A 130 -1.95 -13.97 -3.96
C ARG A 130 -2.00 -13.21 -5.30
N LEU A 131 -1.16 -12.19 -5.50
CA LEU A 131 -1.12 -11.45 -6.76
C LEU A 131 -0.16 -12.06 -7.80
N SER A 132 0.72 -12.98 -7.39
CA SER A 132 1.67 -13.72 -8.23
C SER A 132 1.06 -15.00 -8.79
#